data_AF-A0A6A5BI06-F1
#
_entry.id   AF-A0A6A5BI06-F1
#
_cell.length_a   1.000
_cell.length_b   1.000
_cell.length_c   1.000
_cell.angle_alpha   90.00
_cell.angle_beta   90.00
_cell.angle_gamma   90.00
#
_symmetry.space_group_name_H-M   'P 1'
#
loop_
_entity.id
_entity.type
_entity.pdbx_description
1 polymer ?
#
loop_
_entity_poly.entity_id
_entity_poly.type
_entity_poly.pdbx_seq_one_letter_code
_entity_poly.pdbx_strand_id
1 'polypeptide(L)'
;MQSEDNVPPISLSAQKEEEKPSNSAAAESSSDNGGHTHGWNAENVSFLVLVGVFQVVMVVLFWVFFDYEHSVTNSDETSLNLANEEAHKDVVHYYKPMLDVGIMVFVGFGFLMTFLKRYGYMAFGMNFFISALIFQWGVLNQAFWRGVYKGFPVTGDQVNWPNPRWMVHFELQDLVEGHFAAASFLVSFGVLIGKTTPLQITIAGIIHTLFYSLNFYIGTWVLKASDIGGSMFIHLFGAVYGLMASYVLWNKKAIAGHPAQSSRYTSDLFSLIGTIFLFLCWPSFNAAVTPTGTTQYRAFINTIMSLMGSTVASFFCSRLVRKGVFAMEDIQNGTLAGGVAVGAVADMVILPGGALTIGIIAGFISVFGFKFFTPNLRRYLKLHDTCGVLNLHCIPGFIGGVGSIIAAGVAAGQRVNYGVLYDKMFGNGTHQWGYQFATLAITIGIALVSGLLAGLIIRWLFPEKSVFYDEPYWEVADESLLVDEEPPKEAKEEEKNIELRAVNV
;
A
#
# COMPACT_ATOMS: atom_id res chain seq x y z
N MET A 1 -45.30 77.38 -21.51
CA MET A 1 -44.02 76.74 -21.85
C MET A 1 -44.09 75.34 -21.24
N GLN A 2 -44.14 74.31 -22.11
CA GLN A 2 -43.90 72.87 -21.90
C GLN A 2 -43.93 72.33 -20.45
N SER A 3 -44.57 71.21 -20.09
CA SER A 3 -45.21 70.12 -20.82
C SER A 3 -45.82 69.15 -19.80
N GLU A 4 -47.08 68.77 -20.02
CA GLU A 4 -47.72 67.43 -19.88
C GLU A 4 -47.51 66.66 -18.56
N ASP A 5 -48.50 66.53 -17.67
CA ASP A 5 -49.84 65.88 -17.75
C ASP A 5 -49.81 64.36 -17.97
N ASN A 6 -50.15 63.59 -16.92
CA ASN A 6 -51.34 62.71 -16.84
C ASN A 6 -51.10 61.59 -15.80
N VAL A 7 -51.78 61.59 -14.63
CA VAL A 7 -53.21 61.27 -14.34
C VAL A 7 -53.36 59.80 -13.85
N PRO A 8 -54.27 59.52 -12.88
CA PRO A 8 -54.01 58.60 -11.77
C PRO A 8 -54.97 57.37 -11.75
N PRO A 9 -55.34 56.79 -10.58
CA PRO A 9 -55.21 55.37 -10.28
C PRO A 9 -56.44 54.52 -10.66
N ILE A 10 -56.26 53.21 -10.81
CA ILE A 10 -57.38 52.26 -10.95
C ILE A 10 -57.13 51.05 -10.05
N SER A 11 -58.08 50.79 -9.15
CA SER A 11 -58.30 49.48 -8.54
C SER A 11 -59.21 48.65 -9.44
N LEU A 12 -59.01 47.33 -9.47
CA LEU A 12 -60.06 46.34 -9.72
C LEU A 12 -59.56 44.94 -9.36
N SER A 13 -60.43 44.21 -8.66
CA SER A 13 -60.41 42.79 -8.32
C SER A 13 -60.47 41.88 -9.55
N ALA A 14 -59.83 40.69 -9.50
CA ALA A 14 -60.45 39.38 -9.71
C ALA A 14 -59.43 38.23 -9.92
N GLN A 15 -59.76 37.10 -9.26
CA GLN A 15 -59.58 35.69 -9.70
C GLN A 15 -58.19 35.03 -9.71
N LYS A 16 -58.03 34.17 -8.69
CA LYS A 16 -57.44 32.81 -8.67
C LYS A 16 -57.14 32.20 -10.06
N GLU A 17 -55.87 31.91 -10.29
CA GLU A 17 -55.41 30.72 -11.02
C GLU A 17 -54.34 30.00 -10.20
N GLU A 18 -54.46 28.67 -10.13
CA GLU A 18 -53.57 27.75 -9.43
C GLU A 18 -52.22 27.62 -10.16
N GLU A 19 -51.11 27.95 -9.50
CA GLU A 19 -49.79 27.44 -9.89
C GLU A 19 -49.29 26.46 -8.83
N LYS A 20 -49.37 25.16 -9.15
CA LYS A 20 -48.72 24.08 -8.42
C LYS A 20 -47.20 24.24 -8.46
N PRO A 21 -46.47 23.95 -7.37
CA PRO A 21 -45.01 24.00 -7.36
C PRO A 21 -44.42 22.91 -8.26
N SER A 22 -43.45 23.29 -9.09
CA SER A 22 -42.70 22.41 -9.97
C SER A 22 -41.73 21.53 -9.17
N ASN A 23 -42.21 20.36 -8.74
CA ASN A 23 -41.35 19.25 -8.36
C ASN A 23 -40.68 18.67 -9.62
N SER A 24 -39.46 19.11 -9.93
CA SER A 24 -38.61 18.51 -10.97
C SER A 24 -37.20 18.15 -10.49
N ALA A 25 -37.04 17.83 -9.20
CA ALA A 25 -35.78 17.33 -8.62
C ALA A 25 -35.88 15.88 -8.10
N ALA A 26 -36.81 15.08 -8.62
CA ALA A 26 -37.00 13.68 -8.22
C ALA A 26 -37.44 12.83 -9.42
N ALA A 27 -36.58 12.71 -10.43
CA ALA A 27 -36.81 11.78 -11.54
C ALA A 27 -35.52 11.47 -12.34
N GLU A 28 -34.40 11.20 -11.66
CA GLU A 28 -33.30 10.42 -12.25
C GLU A 28 -32.75 9.43 -11.21
N SER A 29 -33.64 8.74 -10.49
CA SER A 29 -33.33 7.39 -10.01
C SER A 29 -33.70 6.44 -11.13
N SER A 30 -32.90 6.42 -12.20
CA SER A 30 -32.95 5.33 -13.16
C SER A 30 -32.60 4.06 -12.39
N SER A 31 -33.64 3.28 -12.13
CA SER A 31 -33.59 1.88 -11.78
C SER A 31 -32.72 1.13 -12.80
N ASP A 32 -31.42 1.10 -12.56
CA ASP A 32 -30.55 0.06 -13.08
C ASP A 32 -30.59 -1.11 -12.07
N ASN A 33 -31.81 -1.62 -11.83
CA ASN A 33 -32.03 -2.98 -11.34
C ASN A 33 -31.82 -3.95 -12.52
N GLY A 34 -30.74 -3.76 -13.28
CA GLY A 34 -30.19 -4.81 -14.11
C GLY A 34 -29.62 -5.83 -13.15
N GLY A 35 -30.38 -6.90 -12.88
CA GLY A 35 -29.88 -8.04 -12.13
C GLY A 35 -28.50 -8.40 -12.68
N HIS A 36 -27.46 -8.21 -11.87
CA HIS A 36 -26.13 -8.70 -12.19
C HIS A 36 -26.24 -10.22 -12.22
N THR A 37 -26.54 -10.78 -13.38
CA THR A 37 -26.50 -12.23 -13.56
C THR A 37 -25.04 -12.63 -13.43
N HIS A 38 -24.65 -13.19 -12.27
CA HIS A 38 -23.37 -13.86 -12.11
C HIS A 38 -23.26 -14.92 -13.21
N GLY A 39 -22.41 -14.64 -14.21
CA GLY A 39 -22.31 -15.42 -15.43
C GLY A 39 -20.88 -15.49 -15.91
N TRP A 40 -20.55 -16.59 -16.60
CA TRP A 40 -19.26 -16.78 -17.24
C TRP A 40 -19.04 -15.69 -18.30
N ASN A 41 -18.03 -14.86 -18.10
CA ASN A 41 -17.58 -13.86 -19.07
C ASN A 41 -16.08 -14.04 -19.34
N ALA A 42 -15.57 -13.39 -20.39
CA ALA A 42 -14.17 -13.52 -20.79
C ALA A 42 -13.18 -13.12 -19.68
N GLU A 43 -13.53 -12.15 -18.83
CA GLU A 43 -12.71 -11.72 -17.71
C GLU A 43 -12.62 -12.81 -16.63
N ASN A 44 -13.76 -13.35 -16.21
CA ASN A 44 -13.85 -14.41 -15.21
C ASN A 44 -13.11 -15.67 -15.66
N VAL A 45 -13.30 -16.08 -16.92
CA VAL A 45 -12.59 -17.24 -17.50
C VAL A 45 -11.08 -16.97 -17.58
N SER A 46 -10.67 -15.78 -18.03
CA SER A 46 -9.25 -15.41 -18.11
C SER A 46 -8.59 -15.37 -16.74
N PHE A 47 -9.30 -14.85 -15.73
CA PHE A 47 -8.84 -14.85 -14.33
C PHE A 47 -8.63 -16.28 -13.83
N LEU A 48 -9.62 -17.16 -13.99
CA LEU A 48 -9.49 -18.55 -13.55
C LEU A 48 -8.35 -19.28 -14.25
N VAL A 49 -8.21 -19.13 -15.58
CA VAL A 49 -7.14 -19.76 -16.33
C VAL A 49 -5.78 -19.23 -15.89
N LEU A 50 -5.63 -17.90 -15.77
CA LEU A 50 -4.37 -17.29 -15.34
C LEU A 50 -3.96 -17.78 -13.96
N VAL A 51 -4.86 -17.74 -12.98
CA VAL A 51 -4.57 -18.14 -11.60
C VAL A 51 -4.34 -19.65 -11.50
N GLY A 52 -5.15 -20.46 -12.17
CA GLY A 52 -4.99 -21.92 -12.19
C GLY A 52 -3.64 -22.34 -12.79
N VAL A 53 -3.29 -21.79 -13.96
CA VAL A 53 -1.99 -22.04 -14.60
C VAL A 53 -0.85 -21.54 -13.72
N PHE A 54 -0.96 -20.32 -13.18
CA PHE A 54 0.04 -19.74 -12.28
C PHE A 54 0.30 -20.66 -11.08
N GLN A 55 -0.74 -21.17 -10.42
CA GLN A 55 -0.57 -22.00 -9.24
C GLN A 55 0.07 -23.36 -9.58
N VAL A 56 -0.30 -23.97 -10.71
CA VAL A 56 0.35 -25.20 -11.18
C VAL A 56 1.84 -24.95 -11.48
N VAL A 57 2.16 -23.83 -12.14
CA VAL A 57 3.55 -23.44 -12.40
C VAL A 57 4.31 -23.21 -11.10
N MET A 58 3.74 -22.52 -10.11
CA MET A 58 4.38 -22.33 -8.81
C MET A 58 4.66 -23.68 -8.12
N VAL A 59 3.71 -24.61 -8.11
CA VAL A 59 3.92 -25.94 -7.53
C VAL A 59 5.11 -26.64 -8.20
N VAL A 60 5.15 -26.68 -9.53
CA VAL A 60 6.25 -27.31 -10.27
C VAL A 60 7.58 -26.63 -9.96
N LEU A 61 7.64 -25.29 -9.99
CA LEU A 61 8.89 -24.56 -9.76
C LEU A 61 9.39 -24.72 -8.33
N PHE A 62 8.50 -24.74 -7.33
CA PHE A 62 8.90 -24.96 -5.94
C PHE A 62 9.46 -26.38 -5.73
N TRP A 63 8.83 -27.40 -6.30
CA TRP A 63 9.36 -28.77 -6.26
C TRP A 63 10.70 -28.94 -6.99
N VAL A 64 10.94 -28.16 -8.06
CA VAL A 64 12.16 -28.28 -8.88
C VAL A 64 13.32 -27.48 -8.31
N PHE A 65 13.06 -26.31 -7.73
CA PHE A 65 14.09 -25.33 -7.38
C PHE A 65 14.30 -25.12 -5.88
N PHE A 66 13.47 -25.67 -4.99
CA PHE A 66 13.62 -25.46 -3.56
C PHE A 66 13.80 -26.75 -2.77
N ASP A 67 14.67 -26.66 -1.76
CA ASP A 67 14.83 -27.65 -0.68
C ASP A 67 14.94 -26.90 0.66
N TYR A 68 14.75 -27.56 1.79
CA TYR A 68 14.94 -26.90 3.10
C TYR A 68 16.43 -26.69 3.40
N GLU A 69 16.83 -25.52 3.93
CA GLU A 69 18.23 -25.26 4.35
C GLU A 69 18.67 -26.26 5.44
N HIS A 70 17.82 -26.43 6.45
CA HIS A 70 18.10 -27.31 7.60
C HIS A 70 17.61 -28.75 7.37
N SER A 71 17.59 -29.24 6.13
CA SER A 71 17.30 -30.65 5.83
C SER A 71 18.47 -31.54 6.29
N VAL A 72 18.55 -31.80 7.59
CA VAL A 72 19.61 -32.65 8.13
C VAL A 72 19.24 -34.10 7.86
N THR A 73 19.93 -34.72 6.90
CA THR A 73 19.78 -36.14 6.56
C THR A 73 21.15 -36.80 6.64
N ASN A 74 21.23 -38.02 7.20
CA ASN A 74 22.49 -38.76 7.36
C ASN A 74 23.61 -38.01 8.12
N SER A 75 23.27 -37.18 9.10
CA SER A 75 24.24 -36.46 9.93
C SER A 75 24.70 -37.26 11.16
N ASP A 76 25.90 -36.96 11.66
CA ASP A 76 26.31 -37.40 12.99
C ASP A 76 25.70 -36.51 14.10
N GLU A 77 25.86 -36.89 15.37
CA GLU A 77 25.30 -36.15 16.51
C GLU A 77 25.87 -34.73 16.63
N THR A 78 27.13 -34.52 16.25
CA THR A 78 27.78 -33.21 16.37
C THR A 78 27.24 -32.23 15.32
N SER A 79 27.17 -32.67 14.08
CA SER A 79 26.60 -31.90 12.97
C SER A 79 25.10 -31.63 13.17
N LEU A 80 24.35 -32.59 13.72
CA LEU A 80 22.95 -32.38 14.10
C LEU A 80 22.81 -31.30 15.18
N ASN A 81 23.64 -31.31 16.22
CA ASN A 81 23.60 -30.31 17.28
C ASN A 81 23.94 -28.90 16.76
N LEU A 82 24.94 -28.78 15.88
CA LEU A 82 25.29 -27.49 15.26
C LEU A 82 24.15 -26.94 14.39
N ALA A 83 23.54 -27.79 13.54
CA ALA A 83 22.41 -27.40 12.71
C ALA A 83 21.20 -26.98 13.57
N ASN A 84 20.94 -27.68 14.67
CA ASN A 84 19.87 -27.31 15.61
C ASN A 84 20.13 -25.95 16.28
N GLU A 85 21.37 -25.64 16.65
CA GLU A 85 21.72 -24.32 17.19
C GLU A 85 21.56 -23.20 16.17
N GLU A 86 21.91 -23.44 14.90
CA GLU A 86 21.74 -22.48 13.82
C GLU A 86 20.26 -22.25 13.49
N ALA A 87 19.49 -23.32 13.31
CA ALA A 87 18.05 -23.25 13.12
C ALA A 87 17.36 -22.52 14.28
N HIS A 88 17.79 -22.74 15.53
CA HIS A 88 17.26 -22.00 16.68
C HIS A 88 17.56 -20.49 16.59
N LYS A 89 18.77 -20.11 16.19
CA LYS A 89 19.13 -18.68 15.99
C LYS A 89 18.29 -18.05 14.89
N ASP A 90 18.08 -18.75 13.78
CA ASP A 90 17.25 -18.27 12.67
C ASP A 90 15.79 -18.08 13.09
N VAL A 91 15.22 -19.04 13.83
CA VAL A 91 13.87 -18.93 14.37
C VAL A 91 13.75 -17.71 15.29
N VAL A 92 14.70 -17.51 16.21
CA VAL A 92 14.71 -16.35 17.11
C VAL A 92 14.86 -15.03 16.34
N HIS A 93 15.68 -15.02 15.29
CA HIS A 93 15.97 -13.82 14.53
C HIS A 93 14.85 -13.43 13.54
N TYR A 94 14.33 -14.39 12.77
CA TYR A 94 13.46 -14.14 11.63
C TYR A 94 11.99 -14.43 11.87
N TYR A 95 11.63 -15.41 12.72
CA TYR A 95 10.22 -15.84 12.81
C TYR A 95 9.29 -14.71 13.30
N LYS A 96 9.69 -13.97 14.33
CA LYS A 96 8.88 -12.84 14.85
C LYS A 96 8.79 -11.70 13.83
N PRO A 97 9.90 -11.20 13.24
CA PRO A 97 9.79 -10.20 12.17
C PRO A 97 8.98 -10.69 10.96
N MET A 98 9.13 -11.95 10.55
CA MET A 98 8.33 -12.55 9.47
C MET A 98 6.83 -12.49 9.79
N LEU A 99 6.44 -12.85 11.01
CA LEU A 99 5.04 -12.77 11.46
C LEU A 99 4.54 -11.32 11.44
N ASP A 100 5.33 -10.38 11.95
CA ASP A 100 4.95 -8.96 12.00
C ASP A 100 4.78 -8.37 10.60
N VAL A 101 5.69 -8.66 9.68
CA VAL A 101 5.59 -8.24 8.28
C VAL A 101 4.38 -8.90 7.62
N GLY A 102 4.10 -10.18 7.92
CA GLY A 102 2.88 -10.85 7.48
C GLY A 102 1.61 -10.17 7.97
N ILE A 103 1.55 -9.79 9.26
CA ILE A 103 0.45 -9.02 9.83
C ILE A 103 0.27 -7.68 9.10
N MET A 104 1.36 -6.98 8.78
CA MET A 104 1.29 -5.74 7.98
C MET A 104 0.71 -5.98 6.58
N VAL A 105 1.10 -7.06 5.91
CA VAL A 105 0.62 -7.41 4.56
C VAL A 105 -0.86 -7.80 4.57
N PHE A 106 -1.27 -8.74 5.42
CA PHE A 106 -2.62 -9.28 5.40
C PHE A 106 -3.64 -8.43 6.16
N VAL A 107 -3.28 -7.92 7.34
CA VAL A 107 -4.17 -7.13 8.20
C VAL A 107 -3.96 -5.65 7.98
N GLY A 108 -2.71 -5.18 8.00
CA GLY A 108 -2.35 -3.78 7.88
C GLY A 108 -2.87 -3.11 6.61
N PHE A 109 -2.30 -3.48 5.46
CA PHE A 109 -2.74 -3.01 4.15
C PHE A 109 -4.21 -3.39 3.87
N GLY A 110 -4.58 -4.64 4.18
CA GLY A 110 -5.91 -5.17 3.95
C GLY A 110 -6.99 -4.28 4.55
N PHE A 111 -6.93 -4.00 5.85
CA PHE A 111 -7.88 -3.12 6.50
C PHE A 111 -7.69 -1.66 6.12
N LEU A 112 -6.47 -1.14 5.99
CA LEU A 112 -6.24 0.27 5.65
C LEU A 112 -7.03 0.68 4.39
N MET A 113 -7.09 -0.19 3.39
CA MET A 113 -7.81 0.05 2.14
C MET A 113 -9.34 -0.09 2.22
N THR A 114 -9.88 -0.62 3.32
CA THR A 114 -11.35 -0.74 3.53
C THR A 114 -12.07 0.57 3.81
N PHE A 115 -11.36 1.71 3.79
CA PHE A 115 -11.99 3.02 3.96
C PHE A 115 -13.07 3.30 2.90
N LEU A 116 -12.97 2.69 1.71
CA LEU A 116 -13.96 2.79 0.64
C LEU A 116 -15.29 2.10 1.04
N LYS A 117 -16.34 2.90 1.25
CA LYS A 117 -17.59 2.46 1.89
C LYS A 117 -18.38 1.34 1.19
N ARG A 118 -18.11 1.06 -0.08
CA ARG A 118 -18.78 0.00 -0.90
C ARG A 118 -17.77 -0.87 -1.66
N TYR A 119 -16.54 -0.93 -1.17
CA TYR A 119 -15.45 -1.65 -1.81
C TYR A 119 -14.64 -2.47 -0.79
N GLY A 120 -15.27 -2.86 0.32
CA GLY A 120 -14.61 -3.51 1.45
C GLY A 120 -14.16 -4.93 1.10
N TYR A 121 -14.98 -5.69 0.38
CA TYR A 121 -14.68 -7.08 0.02
C TYR A 121 -13.59 -7.13 -1.05
N MET A 122 -13.66 -6.26 -2.04
CA MET A 122 -12.60 -6.08 -3.01
C MET A 122 -11.31 -5.58 -2.36
N ALA A 123 -11.36 -4.61 -1.43
CA ALA A 123 -10.17 -4.13 -0.74
C ALA A 123 -9.48 -5.25 0.04
N PHE A 124 -10.20 -5.88 0.98
CA PHE A 124 -9.61 -6.87 1.87
C PHE A 124 -9.39 -8.23 1.19
N GLY A 125 -10.39 -8.72 0.46
CA GLY A 125 -10.36 -10.02 -0.21
C GLY A 125 -9.32 -10.06 -1.33
N MET A 126 -9.25 -9.02 -2.17
CA MET A 126 -8.20 -8.97 -3.20
C MET A 126 -6.82 -8.72 -2.59
N ASN A 127 -6.69 -7.93 -1.51
CA ASN A 127 -5.45 -7.82 -0.76
C ASN A 127 -4.95 -9.19 -0.31
N PHE A 128 -5.83 -9.99 0.30
CA PHE A 128 -5.46 -11.31 0.78
C PHE A 128 -5.02 -12.23 -0.37
N PHE A 129 -5.84 -12.34 -1.41
CA PHE A 129 -5.53 -13.14 -2.59
C PHE A 129 -4.21 -12.73 -3.25
N ILE A 130 -4.05 -11.45 -3.58
CA ILE A 130 -2.88 -11.00 -4.33
C ILE A 130 -1.62 -11.06 -3.49
N SER A 131 -1.71 -10.87 -2.17
CA SER A 131 -0.58 -11.06 -1.26
C SER A 131 -0.09 -12.50 -1.28
N ALA A 132 -0.97 -13.49 -1.22
CA ALA A 132 -0.60 -14.90 -1.28
C ALA A 132 0.02 -15.30 -2.63
N LEU A 133 -0.50 -14.75 -3.73
CA LEU A 133 0.04 -14.97 -5.07
C LEU A 133 1.44 -14.36 -5.21
N ILE A 134 1.59 -13.10 -4.82
CA ILE A 134 2.85 -12.36 -4.95
C ILE A 134 3.90 -12.84 -3.96
N PHE A 135 3.51 -13.34 -2.79
CA PHE A 135 4.42 -13.99 -1.86
C PHE A 135 5.19 -15.13 -2.53
N GLN A 136 4.48 -16.09 -3.13
CA GLN A 136 5.08 -17.23 -3.84
C GLN A 136 5.96 -16.76 -5.00
N TRP A 137 5.46 -15.81 -5.78
CA TRP A 137 6.18 -15.27 -6.93
C TRP A 137 7.46 -14.52 -6.53
N GLY A 138 7.38 -13.72 -5.46
CA GLY A 138 8.46 -12.90 -4.94
C GLY A 138 9.59 -13.73 -4.35
N VAL A 139 9.26 -14.77 -3.59
CA VAL A 139 10.22 -15.78 -3.10
C VAL A 139 11.01 -16.36 -4.26
N LEU A 140 10.31 -16.88 -5.27
CA LEU A 140 10.92 -17.52 -6.42
C LEU A 140 11.84 -16.55 -7.20
N ASN A 141 11.39 -15.32 -7.45
CA ASN A 141 12.19 -14.34 -8.18
C ASN A 141 13.44 -13.93 -7.41
N GLN A 142 13.34 -13.69 -6.10
CA GLN A 142 14.49 -13.29 -5.29
C GLN A 142 15.50 -14.43 -5.16
N ALA A 143 15.04 -15.67 -4.96
CA ALA A 143 15.89 -16.86 -4.99
C ALA A 143 16.64 -17.00 -6.32
N PHE A 144 15.96 -16.76 -7.45
CA PHE A 144 16.59 -16.84 -8.76
C PHE A 144 17.68 -15.79 -8.95
N TRP A 145 17.42 -14.52 -8.59
CA TRP A 145 18.45 -13.46 -8.65
C TRP A 145 19.61 -13.71 -7.70
N ARG A 146 19.34 -14.26 -6.51
CA ARG A 146 20.38 -14.70 -5.58
C ARG A 146 21.24 -15.80 -6.20
N GLY A 147 20.63 -16.77 -6.88
CA GLY A 147 21.34 -17.80 -7.66
C GLY A 147 22.15 -17.23 -8.82
N VAL A 148 21.64 -16.22 -9.54
CA VAL A 148 22.40 -15.49 -10.59
C VAL A 148 23.63 -14.80 -10.01
N TYR A 149 23.54 -14.22 -8.82
CA TYR A 149 24.65 -13.52 -8.18
C TYR A 149 25.70 -14.46 -7.57
N LYS A 150 25.25 -15.43 -6.76
CA LYS A 150 26.12 -16.32 -5.97
C LYS A 150 26.50 -17.61 -6.70
N GLY A 151 25.82 -17.92 -7.79
CA GLY A 151 25.74 -19.27 -8.36
C GLY A 151 24.62 -20.07 -7.69
N PHE A 152 23.98 -20.97 -8.44
CA PHE A 152 23.08 -21.96 -7.84
C PHE A 152 23.93 -22.96 -7.03
N PRO A 153 23.55 -23.28 -5.78
CA PRO A 153 24.28 -24.22 -4.94
C PRO A 153 24.61 -25.53 -5.68
N VAL A 154 25.87 -25.96 -5.60
CA VAL A 154 26.37 -27.17 -6.27
C VAL A 154 26.13 -28.42 -5.42
N THR A 155 25.71 -28.28 -4.15
CA THR A 155 25.72 -29.37 -3.18
C THR A 155 24.61 -29.28 -2.14
N GLY A 156 23.91 -30.40 -1.98
CA GLY A 156 23.15 -30.81 -0.80
C GLY A 156 22.66 -32.23 -1.06
N ASP A 157 22.77 -33.18 -0.14
CA ASP A 157 22.15 -34.49 -0.37
C ASP A 157 20.71 -34.40 0.16
N GLN A 158 19.70 -34.66 -0.69
CA GLN A 158 18.35 -34.96 -0.19
C GLN A 158 18.39 -36.28 0.56
N VAL A 159 17.32 -36.54 1.33
CA VAL A 159 16.96 -37.87 1.80
C VAL A 159 17.00 -38.85 0.62
N ASN A 160 18.09 -39.61 0.48
CA ASN A 160 18.33 -40.65 -0.53
C ASN A 160 18.54 -40.23 -2.00
N TRP A 161 18.75 -38.94 -2.31
CA TRP A 161 19.07 -38.51 -3.69
C TRP A 161 20.02 -37.30 -3.69
N PRO A 162 21.11 -37.28 -4.47
CA PRO A 162 21.97 -36.09 -4.57
C PRO A 162 21.13 -34.91 -5.08
N ASN A 163 21.11 -33.76 -4.38
CA ASN A 163 20.35 -32.60 -4.86
C ASN A 163 20.83 -32.25 -6.26
N PRO A 164 19.90 -32.03 -7.20
CA PRO A 164 20.29 -31.47 -8.47
C PRO A 164 20.94 -30.08 -8.27
N ARG A 165 21.96 -29.79 -9.08
CA ARG A 165 22.87 -28.61 -9.00
C ARG A 165 22.20 -27.23 -9.16
N TRP A 166 20.88 -27.16 -9.15
CA TRP A 166 20.08 -25.96 -9.40
C TRP A 166 19.09 -25.64 -8.28
N MET A 167 19.03 -26.46 -7.23
CA MET A 167 18.17 -26.18 -6.08
C MET A 167 18.76 -25.06 -5.22
N VAL A 168 17.88 -24.24 -4.68
CA VAL A 168 18.14 -23.15 -3.74
C VAL A 168 17.53 -23.55 -2.41
N HIS A 169 18.31 -23.43 -1.35
CA HIS A 169 17.78 -23.67 -0.03
C HIS A 169 16.78 -22.58 0.38
N PHE A 170 15.69 -23.03 0.98
CA PHE A 170 14.56 -22.24 1.41
C PHE A 170 14.69 -21.94 2.91
N GLU A 171 14.88 -20.66 3.23
CA GLU A 171 15.15 -20.18 4.58
C GLU A 171 13.98 -19.33 5.13
N LEU A 172 13.96 -19.09 6.44
CA LEU A 172 12.98 -18.17 7.04
C LEU A 172 13.11 -16.74 6.49
N GLN A 173 14.32 -16.33 6.09
CA GLN A 173 14.53 -15.03 5.45
C GLN A 173 13.80 -14.94 4.11
N ASP A 174 13.73 -16.02 3.31
CA ASP A 174 12.98 -16.01 2.05
C ASP A 174 11.49 -15.73 2.29
N LEU A 175 10.93 -16.20 3.42
CA LEU A 175 9.55 -15.88 3.80
C LEU A 175 9.37 -14.39 4.11
N VAL A 176 10.36 -13.72 4.73
CA VAL A 176 10.34 -12.26 4.93
C VAL A 176 10.38 -11.55 3.58
N GLU A 177 11.27 -11.97 2.70
CA GLU A 177 11.46 -11.43 1.35
C GLU A 177 10.17 -11.58 0.50
N GLY A 178 9.46 -12.70 0.62
CA GLY A 178 8.14 -12.92 0.00
C GLY A 178 7.10 -11.89 0.46
N HIS A 179 7.05 -11.59 1.76
CA HIS A 179 6.16 -10.56 2.27
C HIS A 179 6.58 -9.14 1.84
N PHE A 180 7.88 -8.85 1.70
CA PHE A 180 8.34 -7.56 1.17
C PHE A 180 7.94 -7.35 -0.30
N ALA A 181 8.02 -8.41 -1.12
CA ALA A 181 7.52 -8.37 -2.49
C ALA A 181 6.00 -8.10 -2.54
N ALA A 182 5.24 -8.78 -1.68
CA ALA A 182 3.80 -8.55 -1.53
C ALA A 182 3.53 -7.11 -1.08
N ALA A 183 4.19 -6.62 -0.03
CA ALA A 183 4.06 -5.25 0.47
C ALA A 183 4.34 -4.21 -0.62
N SER A 184 5.39 -4.40 -1.43
CA SER A 184 5.70 -3.48 -2.55
C SER A 184 4.57 -3.45 -3.58
N PHE A 185 3.98 -4.60 -3.92
CA PHE A 185 2.82 -4.61 -4.80
C PHE A 185 1.58 -4.00 -4.14
N LEU A 186 1.36 -4.20 -2.85
CA LEU A 186 0.22 -3.61 -2.13
C LEU A 186 0.27 -2.07 -2.10
N VAL A 187 1.47 -1.49 -2.11
CA VAL A 187 1.66 -0.06 -2.38
C VAL A 187 1.10 0.31 -3.76
N SER A 188 1.44 -0.46 -4.81
CA SER A 188 0.89 -0.26 -6.16
C SER A 188 -0.63 -0.46 -6.20
N PHE A 189 -1.12 -1.48 -5.51
CA PHE A 189 -2.54 -1.81 -5.42
C PHE A 189 -3.34 -0.66 -4.82
N GLY A 190 -2.83 0.05 -3.80
CA GLY A 190 -3.46 1.26 -3.27
C GLY A 190 -3.69 2.37 -4.30
N VAL A 191 -2.91 2.41 -5.39
CA VAL A 191 -3.16 3.34 -6.51
C VAL A 191 -4.28 2.82 -7.42
N LEU A 192 -4.30 1.50 -7.67
CA LEU A 192 -5.15 0.82 -8.66
C LEU A 192 -6.54 0.45 -8.13
N ILE A 193 -6.67 0.29 -6.82
CA ILE A 193 -7.88 -0.15 -6.14
C ILE A 193 -9.08 0.72 -6.51
N GLY A 194 -10.24 0.08 -6.68
CA GLY A 194 -11.51 0.72 -7.01
C GLY A 194 -11.75 1.00 -8.50
N LYS A 195 -10.75 0.84 -9.37
CA LYS A 195 -10.87 1.12 -10.82
C LYS A 195 -10.29 0.03 -11.71
N THR A 196 -9.66 -0.98 -11.12
CA THR A 196 -9.17 -2.16 -11.82
C THR A 196 -9.95 -3.39 -11.40
N THR A 197 -9.99 -4.39 -12.28
CA THR A 197 -10.66 -5.67 -12.02
C THR A 197 -9.73 -6.70 -11.38
N PRO A 198 -10.23 -7.82 -10.81
CA PRO A 198 -9.40 -8.88 -10.26
C PRO A 198 -8.31 -9.40 -11.22
N LEU A 199 -8.67 -9.59 -12.48
CA LEU A 199 -7.74 -10.01 -13.54
C LEU A 199 -6.64 -8.97 -13.77
N GLN A 200 -7.02 -7.70 -13.88
CA GLN A 200 -6.07 -6.61 -14.13
C GLN A 200 -5.09 -6.45 -12.96
N ILE A 201 -5.57 -6.56 -11.72
CA ILE A 201 -4.74 -6.52 -10.51
C ILE A 201 -3.76 -7.70 -10.51
N THR A 202 -4.21 -8.89 -10.89
CA THR A 202 -3.37 -10.10 -10.95
C THR A 202 -2.22 -9.94 -11.94
N ILE A 203 -2.53 -9.47 -13.15
CA ILE A 203 -1.53 -9.22 -14.20
C ILE A 203 -0.55 -8.13 -13.75
N ALA A 204 -1.07 -7.03 -13.19
CA ALA A 204 -0.24 -5.94 -12.67
C ALA A 204 0.71 -6.45 -11.58
N GLY A 205 0.26 -7.35 -10.70
CA GLY A 205 1.08 -7.96 -9.66
C GLY A 205 2.21 -8.81 -10.22
N ILE A 206 1.90 -9.71 -11.16
CA ILE A 206 2.92 -10.60 -11.76
C ILE A 206 4.01 -9.79 -12.46
N ILE A 207 3.63 -8.77 -13.25
CA ILE A 207 4.59 -7.89 -13.94
C ILE A 207 5.37 -7.05 -12.93
N HIS A 208 4.70 -6.44 -11.95
CA HIS A 208 5.35 -5.64 -10.91
C HIS A 208 6.48 -6.41 -10.23
N THR A 209 6.20 -7.63 -9.78
CA THR A 209 7.14 -8.41 -8.97
C THR A 209 8.39 -8.82 -9.75
N LEU A 210 8.28 -9.07 -11.07
CA LEU A 210 9.44 -9.30 -11.93
C LEU A 210 10.42 -8.11 -11.88
N PHE A 211 9.89 -6.89 -12.04
CA PHE A 211 10.70 -5.67 -12.07
C PHE A 211 11.12 -5.21 -10.67
N TYR A 212 10.30 -5.47 -9.64
CA TYR A 212 10.67 -5.28 -8.24
C TYR A 212 11.91 -6.10 -7.91
N SER A 213 11.89 -7.40 -8.22
CA SER A 213 13.01 -8.29 -7.90
C SER A 213 14.25 -7.96 -8.73
N LEU A 214 14.10 -7.53 -9.99
CA LEU A 214 15.23 -7.00 -10.79
C LEU A 214 15.83 -5.73 -10.17
N ASN A 215 14.97 -4.80 -9.74
CA ASN A 215 15.42 -3.56 -9.10
C ASN A 215 16.14 -3.83 -7.77
N PHE A 216 15.58 -4.72 -6.95
CA PHE A 216 16.21 -5.19 -5.72
C PHE A 216 17.55 -5.88 -6.00
N TYR A 217 17.63 -6.73 -7.03
CA TYR A 217 18.87 -7.36 -7.46
C TYR A 217 19.96 -6.33 -7.79
N ILE A 218 19.64 -5.37 -8.65
CA ILE A 218 20.60 -4.34 -9.06
C ILE A 218 21.04 -3.50 -7.86
N GLY A 219 20.09 -3.01 -7.06
CA GLY A 219 20.40 -2.13 -5.94
C GLY A 219 21.17 -2.83 -4.81
N THR A 220 20.68 -3.98 -4.34
CA THR A 220 21.23 -4.68 -3.19
C THR A 220 22.50 -5.46 -3.57
N TRP A 221 22.48 -6.25 -4.65
CA TRP A 221 23.56 -7.19 -4.93
C TRP A 221 24.64 -6.59 -5.83
N VAL A 222 24.27 -5.83 -6.87
CA VAL A 222 25.24 -5.22 -7.80
C VAL A 222 25.81 -3.93 -7.22
N LEU A 223 24.94 -3.00 -6.78
CA LEU A 223 25.33 -1.69 -6.29
C LEU A 223 25.65 -1.66 -4.80
N LYS A 224 25.33 -2.72 -4.04
CA LYS A 224 25.55 -2.80 -2.58
C LYS A 224 24.98 -1.60 -1.84
N ALA A 225 23.84 -1.09 -2.31
CA ALA A 225 23.12 0.00 -1.67
C ALA A 225 22.46 -0.50 -0.38
N SER A 226 22.36 0.40 0.60
CA SER A 226 21.68 0.11 1.87
C SER A 226 20.27 0.69 1.81
N ASP A 227 19.27 -0.18 1.89
CA ASP A 227 17.86 0.22 1.95
C ASP A 227 17.06 -0.79 2.77
N ILE A 228 17.42 -0.94 4.05
CA ILE A 228 17.04 -2.11 4.83
C ILE A 228 15.53 -2.21 5.11
N GLY A 229 14.86 -1.06 5.21
CA GLY A 229 13.40 -0.96 5.32
C GLY A 229 12.68 -0.68 3.99
N GLY A 230 13.40 -0.71 2.86
CA GLY A 230 12.79 -0.61 1.53
C GLY A 230 12.15 0.74 1.18
N SER A 231 12.67 1.88 1.68
CA SER A 231 12.17 3.20 1.26
C SER A 231 12.25 3.37 -0.26
N MET A 232 13.32 2.87 -0.88
CA MET A 232 13.49 2.86 -2.33
C MET A 232 12.86 1.61 -2.94
N PHE A 233 13.28 0.42 -2.53
CA PHE A 233 12.94 -0.83 -3.19
C PHE A 233 11.48 -1.25 -3.06
N ILE A 234 10.82 -0.93 -1.94
CA ILE A 234 9.43 -1.33 -1.67
C ILE A 234 8.51 -0.15 -1.95
N HIS A 235 8.71 0.95 -1.23
CA HIS A 235 7.75 2.05 -1.18
C HIS A 235 7.84 2.97 -2.39
N LEU A 236 9.03 3.49 -2.71
CA LEU A 236 9.19 4.35 -3.88
C LEU A 236 8.95 3.57 -5.17
N PHE A 237 9.50 2.36 -5.31
CA PHE A 237 9.27 1.49 -6.45
C PHE A 237 7.78 1.22 -6.68
N GLY A 238 7.10 0.65 -5.66
CA GLY A 238 5.69 0.30 -5.77
C GLY A 238 4.80 1.51 -6.02
N ALA A 239 5.10 2.65 -5.38
CA ALA A 239 4.34 3.86 -5.59
C ALA A 239 4.48 4.37 -7.03
N VAL A 240 5.72 4.51 -7.53
CA VAL A 240 5.96 5.02 -8.89
C VAL A 240 5.38 4.06 -9.94
N TYR A 241 5.55 2.75 -9.76
CA TYR A 241 4.94 1.74 -10.63
C TYR A 241 3.42 1.89 -10.67
N GLY A 242 2.76 1.91 -9.51
CA GLY A 242 1.30 2.03 -9.39
C GLY A 242 0.77 3.32 -10.01
N LEU A 243 1.45 4.45 -9.78
CA LEU A 243 1.10 5.75 -10.36
C LEU A 243 1.20 5.72 -11.89
N MET A 244 2.25 5.11 -12.46
CA MET A 244 2.39 5.01 -13.93
C MET A 244 1.41 4.02 -14.55
N ALA A 245 1.16 2.89 -13.91
CA ALA A 245 0.14 1.95 -14.36
C ALA A 245 -1.25 2.62 -14.35
N SER A 246 -1.56 3.34 -13.27
CA SER A 246 -2.80 4.13 -13.13
C SER A 246 -2.93 5.25 -14.16
N TYR A 247 -1.82 5.89 -14.54
CA TYR A 247 -1.81 6.92 -15.57
C TYR A 247 -2.27 6.37 -16.93
N VAL A 248 -1.82 5.17 -17.30
CA VAL A 248 -2.26 4.50 -18.53
C VAL A 248 -3.67 3.93 -18.40
N LEU A 249 -3.99 3.35 -17.24
CA LEU A 249 -5.29 2.77 -16.89
C LEU A 249 -6.29 3.81 -16.39
N TRP A 250 -6.14 5.07 -16.81
CA TRP A 250 -7.01 6.15 -16.37
C TRP A 250 -8.48 5.79 -16.60
N ASN A 251 -9.33 6.13 -15.63
CA ASN A 251 -10.76 5.84 -15.65
C ASN A 251 -11.56 7.14 -15.58
N LYS A 252 -12.46 7.35 -16.54
CA LYS A 252 -13.19 8.63 -16.68
C LYS A 252 -14.06 8.91 -15.45
N LYS A 253 -14.74 7.90 -14.91
CA LYS A 253 -15.62 8.03 -13.74
C LYS A 253 -14.81 8.34 -12.47
N ALA A 254 -13.68 7.66 -12.27
CA ALA A 254 -12.78 7.92 -11.15
C ALA A 254 -12.21 9.36 -11.21
N ILE A 255 -11.76 9.80 -12.38
CA ILE A 255 -11.23 11.16 -12.58
C ILE A 255 -12.31 12.23 -12.38
N ALA A 256 -13.56 11.98 -12.80
CA ALA A 256 -14.68 12.90 -12.58
C ALA A 256 -15.09 13.00 -11.10
N GLY A 257 -14.95 11.92 -10.34
CA GLY A 257 -15.25 11.87 -8.91
C GLY A 257 -16.45 11.00 -8.67
N HIS A 258 -16.19 9.74 -8.36
CA HIS A 258 -17.23 8.77 -8.20
C HIS A 258 -17.84 8.86 -6.78
N PRO A 259 -19.17 8.90 -6.60
CA PRO A 259 -19.79 9.02 -5.28
C PRO A 259 -19.48 7.88 -4.31
N ALA A 260 -19.15 6.69 -4.85
CA ALA A 260 -18.73 5.55 -4.03
C ALA A 260 -17.25 5.62 -3.59
N GLN A 261 -16.45 6.49 -4.19
CA GLN A 261 -15.09 6.80 -3.72
C GLN A 261 -15.15 7.78 -2.54
N SER A 262 -15.71 7.31 -1.43
CA SER A 262 -15.75 8.01 -0.17
C SER A 262 -15.75 7.00 0.98
N SER A 263 -15.46 7.49 2.18
CA SER A 263 -15.64 6.71 3.40
C SER A 263 -17.02 6.96 4.03
N ARG A 264 -17.29 6.17 5.07
CA ARG A 264 -18.30 6.37 6.11
C ARG A 264 -17.62 6.14 7.46
N TYR A 265 -18.27 6.55 8.55
CA TYR A 265 -17.69 6.44 9.89
C TYR A 265 -17.18 5.03 10.23
N THR A 266 -17.98 4.00 9.92
CA THR A 266 -17.60 2.59 10.17
C THR A 266 -16.45 2.12 9.29
N SER A 267 -16.42 2.49 8.01
CA SER A 267 -15.34 2.11 7.10
C SER A 267 -14.02 2.78 7.49
N ASP A 268 -14.07 4.02 8.01
CA ASP A 268 -12.89 4.70 8.55
C ASP A 268 -12.36 4.05 9.84
N LEU A 269 -13.24 3.56 10.71
CA LEU A 269 -12.84 2.80 11.91
C LEU A 269 -12.18 1.47 11.54
N PHE A 270 -12.73 0.74 10.56
CA PHE A 270 -12.08 -0.47 10.03
C PHE A 270 -10.72 -0.17 9.40
N SER A 271 -10.63 0.90 8.61
CA SER A 271 -9.35 1.35 8.04
C SER A 271 -8.30 1.66 9.11
N LEU A 272 -8.70 2.26 10.23
CA LEU A 272 -7.80 2.56 11.35
C LEU A 272 -7.21 1.29 12.00
N ILE A 273 -7.89 0.15 11.97
CA ILE A 273 -7.33 -1.13 12.42
C ILE A 273 -6.06 -1.44 11.60
N GLY A 274 -6.15 -1.28 10.28
CA GLY A 274 -5.02 -1.44 9.38
C GLY A 274 -3.87 -0.49 9.72
N THR A 275 -4.17 0.80 9.92
CA THR A 275 -3.18 1.79 10.37
C THR A 275 -2.45 1.35 11.64
N ILE A 276 -3.17 0.87 12.67
CA ILE A 276 -2.56 0.50 13.95
C ILE A 276 -1.61 -0.69 13.79
N PHE A 277 -2.00 -1.72 13.04
CA PHE A 277 -1.12 -2.87 12.81
C PHE A 277 0.10 -2.50 11.97
N LEU A 278 -0.05 -1.65 10.95
CA LEU A 278 1.09 -1.11 10.21
C LEU A 278 2.03 -0.37 11.15
N PHE A 279 1.49 0.52 11.98
CA PHE A 279 2.27 1.35 12.91
C PHE A 279 3.07 0.52 13.92
N LEU A 280 2.43 -0.46 14.57
CA LEU A 280 3.05 -1.26 15.63
C LEU A 280 4.07 -2.27 15.09
N CYS A 281 3.83 -2.82 13.90
CA CYS A 281 4.71 -3.82 13.29
C CYS A 281 5.84 -3.21 12.42
N TRP A 282 5.76 -1.92 12.07
CA TRP A 282 6.79 -1.26 11.25
C TRP A 282 8.23 -1.36 11.78
N PRO A 283 8.48 -1.25 13.10
CA PRO A 283 9.82 -1.44 13.63
C PRO A 283 10.40 -2.80 13.28
N SER A 284 9.59 -3.86 13.29
CA SER A 284 9.99 -5.19 12.81
C SER A 284 10.22 -5.21 11.31
N PHE A 285 9.35 -4.55 10.53
CA PHE A 285 9.52 -4.42 9.08
C PHE A 285 10.88 -3.83 8.69
N ASN A 286 11.26 -2.69 9.29
CA ASN A 286 12.54 -2.03 9.02
C ASN A 286 13.75 -2.75 9.65
N ALA A 287 13.53 -3.77 10.49
CA ALA A 287 14.57 -4.51 11.18
C ALA A 287 14.70 -5.98 10.73
N ALA A 288 13.79 -6.47 9.88
CA ALA A 288 13.60 -7.89 9.63
C ALA A 288 14.79 -8.59 8.95
N VAL A 289 15.53 -7.85 8.12
CA VAL A 289 16.70 -8.35 7.39
C VAL A 289 18.00 -7.66 7.83
N THR A 290 17.95 -6.91 8.94
CA THR A 290 19.16 -6.31 9.52
C THR A 290 20.01 -7.37 10.22
N PRO A 291 21.35 -7.27 10.19
CA PRO A 291 22.18 -8.11 11.03
C PRO A 291 21.82 -7.95 12.52
N THR A 292 21.87 -9.04 13.27
CA THR A 292 21.62 -9.05 14.72
C THR A 292 22.57 -8.12 15.49
N GLY A 293 22.12 -7.67 16.66
CA GLY A 293 22.89 -6.79 17.54
C GLY A 293 22.65 -5.30 17.27
N THR A 294 23.71 -4.51 17.14
CA THR A 294 23.59 -3.03 17.19
C THR A 294 22.85 -2.43 16.00
N THR A 295 22.93 -3.04 14.81
CA THR A 295 22.21 -2.64 13.60
C THR A 295 20.72 -2.81 13.75
N GLN A 296 20.28 -4.01 14.15
CA GLN A 296 18.88 -4.30 14.43
C GLN A 296 18.31 -3.43 15.56
N TYR A 297 19.07 -3.26 16.64
CA TYR A 297 18.70 -2.37 17.76
C TYR A 297 18.44 -0.93 17.29
N ARG A 298 19.31 -0.36 16.45
CA ARG A 298 19.11 0.97 15.88
C ARG A 298 17.89 1.04 14.94
N ALA A 299 17.69 0.02 14.11
CA ALA A 299 16.54 -0.05 13.21
C ALA A 299 15.21 0.05 13.96
N PHE A 300 15.08 -0.64 15.11
CA PHE A 300 13.92 -0.50 15.98
C PHE A 300 13.77 0.93 16.51
N ILE A 301 14.81 1.50 17.12
CA ILE A 301 14.74 2.84 17.74
C ILE A 301 14.44 3.91 16.71
N ASN A 302 15.19 3.95 15.61
CA ASN A 302 15.02 4.96 14.58
C ASN A 302 13.63 4.87 13.96
N THR A 303 13.09 3.67 13.76
CA THR A 303 11.74 3.49 13.22
C THR A 303 10.67 4.00 14.18
N ILE A 304 10.77 3.64 15.47
CA ILE A 304 9.83 4.10 16.50
C ILE A 304 9.87 5.63 16.61
N MET A 305 11.07 6.22 16.71
CA MET A 305 11.22 7.69 16.84
C MET A 305 10.68 8.43 15.63
N SER A 306 10.91 7.91 14.41
CA SER A 306 10.36 8.48 13.18
C SER A 306 8.83 8.39 13.16
N LEU A 307 8.24 7.25 13.53
CA LEU A 307 6.79 7.08 13.61
C LEU A 307 6.11 8.01 14.64
N MET A 308 6.75 8.23 15.79
CA MET A 308 6.26 9.20 16.78
C MET A 308 6.27 10.62 16.19
N GLY A 309 7.37 10.97 15.51
CA GLY A 309 7.51 12.26 14.83
C GLY A 309 6.45 12.48 13.75
N SER A 310 6.24 11.50 12.89
CA SER A 310 5.22 11.58 11.82
C SER A 310 3.82 11.69 12.41
N THR A 311 3.51 10.94 13.46
CA THR A 311 2.20 10.98 14.10
C THR A 311 1.85 12.39 14.59
N VAL A 312 2.71 12.98 15.42
CA VAL A 312 2.47 14.33 15.95
C VAL A 312 2.39 15.36 14.81
N ALA A 313 3.29 15.27 13.84
CA ALA A 313 3.31 16.18 12.70
C ALA A 313 2.06 16.05 11.81
N SER A 314 1.52 14.85 11.62
CA SER A 314 0.30 14.62 10.84
C SER A 314 -0.93 15.17 11.52
N PHE A 315 -1.10 14.98 12.84
CA PHE A 315 -2.19 15.64 13.58
C PHE A 315 -2.07 17.17 13.52
N PHE A 316 -0.87 17.71 13.75
CA PHE A 316 -0.62 19.15 13.64
C PHE A 316 -0.98 19.69 12.26
N CYS A 317 -0.46 19.06 11.20
CA CYS A 317 -0.69 19.48 9.82
C CYS A 317 -2.16 19.33 9.43
N SER A 318 -2.83 18.24 9.83
CA SER A 318 -4.25 18.01 9.53
C SER A 318 -5.10 19.14 10.13
N ARG A 319 -4.91 19.45 11.42
CA ARG A 319 -5.61 20.57 12.07
C ARG A 319 -5.35 21.90 11.36
N LEU A 320 -4.10 22.14 10.94
CA LEU A 320 -3.68 23.36 10.24
C LEU A 320 -4.37 23.50 8.88
N VAL A 321 -4.32 22.47 8.02
CA VAL A 321 -4.77 22.55 6.62
C VAL A 321 -6.27 22.22 6.44
N ARG A 322 -6.91 21.64 7.47
CA ARG A 322 -8.34 21.33 7.50
C ARG A 322 -9.14 22.33 8.35
N LYS A 323 -8.62 23.55 8.58
CA LYS A 323 -9.32 24.67 9.26
C LYS A 323 -9.80 24.32 10.68
N GLY A 324 -8.96 23.67 11.46
CA GLY A 324 -9.29 23.36 12.85
C GLY A 324 -10.22 22.16 13.00
N VAL A 325 -10.20 21.18 12.10
CA VAL A 325 -10.71 19.82 12.33
C VAL A 325 -9.67 18.79 11.88
N PHE A 326 -9.83 17.53 12.25
CA PHE A 326 -8.98 16.44 11.74
C PHE A 326 -9.74 15.69 10.63
N ALA A 327 -9.01 15.14 9.66
CA ALA A 327 -9.57 14.23 8.66
C ALA A 327 -8.98 12.82 8.86
N MET A 328 -9.83 11.79 8.88
CA MET A 328 -9.34 10.42 9.14
C MET A 328 -8.39 9.92 8.06
N GLU A 329 -8.57 10.31 6.80
CA GLU A 329 -7.60 10.01 5.72
C GLU A 329 -6.18 10.50 6.05
N ASP A 330 -6.06 11.70 6.64
CA ASP A 330 -4.78 12.29 7.05
C ASP A 330 -4.13 11.48 8.18
N ILE A 331 -4.95 10.97 9.13
CA ILE A 331 -4.48 10.23 10.30
C ILE A 331 -4.16 8.78 9.96
N GLN A 332 -5.01 8.12 9.18
CA GLN A 332 -4.85 6.73 8.75
C GLN A 332 -3.55 6.53 7.96
N ASN A 333 -3.15 7.54 7.18
CA ASN A 333 -1.98 7.45 6.30
C ASN A 333 -0.80 8.29 6.80
N GLY A 334 -0.99 9.57 7.14
CA GLY A 334 0.13 10.46 7.47
C GLY A 334 0.97 9.99 8.66
N THR A 335 0.33 9.37 9.66
CA THR A 335 1.00 8.85 10.85
C THR A 335 2.03 7.76 10.52
N LEU A 336 1.85 7.06 9.41
CA LEU A 336 2.71 5.98 8.91
C LEU A 336 3.90 6.46 8.08
N ALA A 337 3.88 7.71 7.59
CA ALA A 337 4.89 8.23 6.66
C ALA A 337 6.31 8.22 7.24
N GLY A 338 6.46 8.32 8.56
CA GLY A 338 7.77 8.22 9.23
C GLY A 338 8.39 6.82 9.11
N GLY A 339 7.58 5.76 9.13
CA GLY A 339 8.05 4.39 8.95
C GLY A 339 8.61 4.16 7.54
N VAL A 340 7.93 4.70 6.53
CA VAL A 340 8.42 4.70 5.14
C VAL A 340 9.71 5.50 5.00
N ALA A 341 9.73 6.74 5.49
CA ALA A 341 10.84 7.67 5.24
C ALA A 341 12.15 7.27 5.92
N VAL A 342 12.10 6.58 7.06
CA VAL A 342 13.31 6.16 7.77
C VAL A 342 13.87 4.83 7.26
N GLY A 343 13.11 4.06 6.46
CA GLY A 343 13.45 2.70 6.05
C GLY A 343 14.87 2.54 5.49
N ALA A 344 15.31 3.42 4.59
CA ALA A 344 16.64 3.33 3.97
C ALA A 344 17.79 3.60 4.94
N VAL A 345 17.52 4.29 6.05
CA VAL A 345 18.50 4.70 7.06
C VAL A 345 18.21 4.12 8.44
N ALA A 346 17.29 3.17 8.53
CA ALA A 346 16.78 2.69 9.82
C ALA A 346 17.91 2.11 10.67
N ASP A 347 18.82 1.34 10.06
CA ASP A 347 19.99 0.74 10.70
C ASP A 347 21.20 1.68 10.80
N MET A 348 21.12 2.89 10.23
CA MET A 348 22.22 3.86 10.20
C MET A 348 22.37 4.66 11.51
N VAL A 349 23.56 5.20 11.75
CA VAL A 349 23.86 6.00 12.95
C VAL A 349 23.43 7.45 12.72
N ILE A 350 22.12 7.68 12.68
CA ILE A 350 21.51 9.02 12.48
C ILE A 350 21.11 9.74 13.77
N LEU A 351 21.30 9.07 14.92
CA LEU A 351 20.83 9.46 16.25
C LEU A 351 19.28 9.55 16.35
N PRO A 352 18.70 9.38 17.55
CA PRO A 352 17.24 9.47 17.74
C PRO A 352 16.64 10.81 17.28
N GLY A 353 17.40 11.91 17.42
CA GLY A 353 16.98 13.23 16.94
C GLY A 353 16.85 13.30 15.41
N GLY A 354 17.78 12.69 14.66
CA GLY A 354 17.70 12.62 13.20
C GLY A 354 16.51 11.79 12.73
N ALA A 355 16.26 10.64 13.37
CA ALA A 355 15.09 9.82 13.10
C ALA A 355 13.78 10.57 13.35
N LEU A 356 13.67 11.28 14.48
CA LEU A 356 12.51 12.11 14.80
C LEU A 356 12.29 13.24 13.77
N THR A 357 13.36 13.90 13.32
CA THR A 357 13.29 14.93 12.27
C THR A 357 12.77 14.37 10.95
N ILE A 358 13.26 13.20 10.51
CA ILE A 358 12.77 12.53 9.29
C ILE A 358 11.26 12.27 9.41
N GLY A 359 10.82 11.73 10.55
CA GLY A 359 9.42 11.48 10.86
C GLY A 359 8.55 12.73 10.76
N ILE A 360 8.95 13.82 11.42
CA ILE A 360 8.21 15.09 11.40
C ILE A 360 8.05 15.61 9.97
N ILE A 361 9.13 15.62 9.19
CA ILE A 361 9.12 16.08 7.80
C ILE A 361 8.16 15.21 6.97
N ALA A 362 8.29 13.89 7.07
CA ALA A 362 7.47 12.96 6.30
C ALA A 362 5.98 13.04 6.66
N GLY A 363 5.63 13.05 7.94
CA GLY A 363 4.24 13.14 8.41
C GLY A 363 3.57 14.46 8.03
N PHE A 364 4.31 15.58 8.08
CA PHE A 364 3.80 16.87 7.64
C PHE A 364 3.58 16.91 6.13
N ILE A 365 4.57 16.49 5.34
CA ILE A 365 4.48 16.50 3.87
C ILE A 365 3.40 15.55 3.37
N SER A 366 3.25 14.38 4.01
CA SER A 366 2.21 13.42 3.67
C SER A 366 0.82 14.04 3.78
N VAL A 367 0.47 14.64 4.92
CA VAL A 367 -0.83 15.30 5.12
C VAL A 367 -1.02 16.50 4.19
N PHE A 368 0.03 17.30 3.99
CA PHE A 368 0.01 18.38 3.01
C PHE A 368 -0.30 17.84 1.59
N GLY A 369 0.29 16.69 1.24
CA GLY A 369 0.07 16.03 -0.04
C GLY A 369 -1.36 15.51 -0.23
N PHE A 370 -1.97 14.92 0.79
CA PHE A 370 -3.39 14.53 0.75
C PHE A 370 -4.30 15.74 0.48
N LYS A 371 -4.02 16.87 1.14
CA LYS A 371 -4.84 18.07 0.99
C LYS A 371 -4.64 18.78 -0.36
N PHE A 372 -3.41 18.82 -0.87
CA PHE A 372 -3.05 19.69 -2.00
C PHE A 372 -2.49 18.94 -3.22
N PHE A 373 -1.60 17.96 -3.04
CA PHE A 373 -0.97 17.27 -4.17
C PHE A 373 -1.93 16.31 -4.86
N THR A 374 -2.62 15.45 -4.10
CA THR A 374 -3.52 14.42 -4.66
C THR A 374 -4.65 15.03 -5.52
N PRO A 375 -5.38 16.07 -5.05
CA PRO A 375 -6.38 16.73 -5.89
C PRO A 375 -5.79 17.38 -7.15
N ASN A 376 -4.58 17.95 -7.05
CA ASN A 376 -3.91 18.61 -8.18
C ASN A 376 -3.42 17.60 -9.22
N LEU A 377 -2.84 16.46 -8.81
CA LEU A 377 -2.46 15.38 -9.72
C LEU A 377 -3.67 14.90 -10.53
N ARG A 378 -4.78 14.68 -9.85
CA ARG A 378 -6.03 14.27 -10.49
C ARG A 378 -6.55 15.33 -11.47
N ARG A 379 -6.54 16.61 -11.08
CA ARG A 379 -7.08 17.72 -11.89
C ARG A 379 -6.22 18.04 -13.12
N TYR A 380 -4.90 18.10 -12.96
CA TYR A 380 -4.00 18.63 -13.99
C TYR A 380 -3.28 17.54 -14.79
N LEU A 381 -3.00 16.39 -14.18
CA LEU A 381 -2.26 15.29 -14.82
C LEU A 381 -3.15 14.10 -15.18
N LYS A 382 -4.44 14.15 -14.86
CA LYS A 382 -5.37 13.02 -14.99
C LYS A 382 -4.86 11.75 -14.31
N LEU A 383 -4.04 11.91 -13.27
CA LEU A 383 -3.47 10.79 -12.53
C LEU A 383 -4.32 10.55 -11.29
N HIS A 384 -5.01 9.42 -11.25
CA HIS A 384 -5.85 9.05 -10.11
C HIS A 384 -5.05 8.21 -9.11
N ASP A 385 -5.02 8.62 -7.86
CA ASP A 385 -4.39 7.90 -6.76
C ASP A 385 -5.44 7.65 -5.69
N THR A 386 -5.91 6.41 -5.55
CA THR A 386 -7.09 6.10 -4.73
C THR A 386 -6.79 6.22 -3.24
N CYS A 387 -5.67 5.66 -2.78
CA CYS A 387 -5.25 5.70 -1.38
C CYS A 387 -4.28 6.86 -1.06
N GLY A 388 -3.97 7.74 -2.02
CA GLY A 388 -2.97 8.79 -1.84
C GLY A 388 -1.57 8.23 -1.58
N VAL A 389 -1.22 7.15 -2.28
CA VAL A 389 0.06 6.44 -2.23
C VAL A 389 1.25 7.36 -2.54
N LEU A 390 1.06 8.40 -3.35
CA LEU A 390 2.07 9.45 -3.55
C LEU A 390 2.51 10.05 -2.20
N ASN A 391 1.56 10.32 -1.31
CA ASN A 391 1.79 11.08 -0.09
C ASN A 391 2.32 10.20 1.04
N LEU A 392 1.94 8.92 1.10
CA LEU A 392 2.42 7.98 2.10
C LEU A 392 3.70 7.25 1.66
N HIS A 393 3.77 6.80 0.41
CA HIS A 393 4.86 5.91 -0.02
C HIS A 393 5.85 6.60 -0.96
N CYS A 394 5.39 7.31 -2.00
CA CYS A 394 6.30 7.87 -3.00
C CYS A 394 7.20 8.97 -2.42
N ILE A 395 6.60 10.03 -1.87
CA ILE A 395 7.36 11.18 -1.35
C ILE A 395 8.16 10.78 -0.11
N PRO A 396 7.59 10.09 0.90
CA PRO A 396 8.37 9.59 2.02
C PRO A 396 9.47 8.60 1.61
N GLY A 397 9.23 7.71 0.65
CA GLY A 397 10.24 6.79 0.12
C GLY A 397 11.40 7.51 -0.56
N PHE A 398 11.10 8.57 -1.33
CA PHE A 398 12.10 9.47 -1.89
C PHE A 398 12.89 10.21 -0.81
N ILE A 399 12.23 10.72 0.24
CA ILE A 399 12.88 11.34 1.41
C ILE A 399 13.86 10.34 2.05
N GLY A 400 13.47 9.07 2.19
CA GLY A 400 14.34 8.02 2.73
C GLY A 400 15.56 7.75 1.85
N GLY A 401 15.38 7.66 0.53
CA GLY A 401 16.50 7.54 -0.41
C GLY A 401 17.47 8.73 -0.35
N VAL A 402 16.96 9.96 -0.27
CA VAL A 402 17.80 11.16 -0.06
C VAL A 402 18.48 11.12 1.31
N GLY A 403 17.76 10.68 2.34
CA GLY A 403 18.30 10.48 3.68
C GLY A 403 19.48 9.51 3.69
N SER A 404 19.42 8.43 2.91
CA SER A 404 20.51 7.44 2.83
C SER A 404 21.74 7.96 2.10
N ILE A 405 21.56 8.80 1.08
CA ILE A 405 22.67 9.52 0.42
C ILE A 405 23.37 10.42 1.42
N ILE A 406 22.61 11.23 2.17
CA ILE A 406 23.15 12.16 3.16
C ILE A 406 23.84 11.39 4.29
N ALA A 407 23.20 10.37 4.86
CA ALA A 407 23.73 9.57 5.96
C ALA A 407 25.04 8.86 5.57
N ALA A 408 25.10 8.25 4.38
CA ALA A 408 26.32 7.63 3.87
C ALA A 408 27.43 8.66 3.61
N GLY A 409 27.10 9.85 3.11
CA GLY A 409 28.06 10.94 2.88
C GLY A 409 28.64 11.50 4.17
N VAL A 410 27.80 11.74 5.18
CA VAL A 410 28.25 12.16 6.52
C VAL A 410 29.11 11.08 7.17
N ALA A 411 28.69 9.81 7.10
CA ALA A 411 29.47 8.70 7.64
C ALA A 411 30.85 8.58 6.97
N ALA A 412 30.96 8.84 5.66
CA ALA A 412 32.24 8.83 4.96
C ALA A 412 33.23 9.85 5.55
N GLY A 413 32.76 11.05 5.89
CA GLY A 413 33.56 12.07 6.58
C GLY A 413 33.89 11.74 8.04
N GLN A 414 33.19 10.76 8.63
CA GLN A 414 33.34 10.32 10.02
C GLN A 414 33.88 8.89 10.13
N ARG A 415 34.50 8.36 9.07
CA ARG A 415 34.95 6.95 9.03
C ARG A 415 35.79 6.53 10.24
N VAL A 416 36.65 7.43 10.75
CA VAL A 416 37.47 7.19 11.94
C VAL A 416 36.61 6.92 13.18
N ASN A 417 35.50 7.63 13.35
CA ASN A 417 34.58 7.44 14.49
C ASN A 417 33.75 6.16 14.37
N TYR A 418 33.42 5.75 13.14
CA TYR A 418 32.72 4.49 12.89
C TYR A 418 33.65 3.27 13.05
N GLY A 419 34.94 3.41 12.71
CA GLY A 419 35.89 2.31 12.74
C GLY A 419 35.44 1.12 11.89
N VAL A 420 35.57 -0.10 12.42
CA VAL A 420 35.20 -1.37 11.74
C VAL A 420 33.72 -1.42 11.35
N LEU A 421 32.85 -0.69 12.07
CA LEU A 421 31.42 -0.63 11.75
C LEU A 421 31.18 0.00 10.37
N TYR A 422 32.02 0.95 9.95
CA TYR A 422 31.88 1.61 8.65
C TYR A 422 31.95 0.61 7.50
N ASP A 423 32.99 -0.22 7.50
CA ASP A 423 33.27 -1.17 6.41
C ASP A 423 32.23 -2.29 6.37
N LYS A 424 31.61 -2.62 7.51
CA LYS A 424 30.50 -3.59 7.58
C LYS A 424 29.18 -3.02 7.04
N MET A 425 28.93 -1.73 7.25
CA MET A 425 27.68 -1.09 6.82
C MET A 425 27.72 -0.62 5.36
N PHE A 426 28.89 -0.25 4.86
CA PHE A 426 29.02 0.42 3.56
C PHE A 426 29.99 -0.34 2.66
N GLY A 427 29.45 -1.28 1.88
CA GLY A 427 30.22 -2.18 1.02
C GLY A 427 31.03 -1.48 -0.09
N ASN A 428 30.72 -0.21 -0.39
CA ASN A 428 31.48 0.61 -1.35
C ASN A 428 32.37 1.67 -0.68
N GLY A 429 32.60 1.56 0.63
CA GLY A 429 33.42 2.48 1.40
C GLY A 429 32.95 3.95 1.28
N THR A 430 33.89 4.88 1.15
CA THR A 430 33.62 6.34 1.11
C THR A 430 32.81 6.80 -0.11
N HIS A 431 32.61 5.94 -1.10
CA HIS A 431 31.80 6.22 -2.28
C HIS A 431 30.34 5.77 -2.14
N GLN A 432 29.96 5.17 -1.00
CA GLN A 432 28.64 4.60 -0.80
C GLN A 432 27.50 5.58 -1.11
N TRP A 433 27.63 6.86 -0.76
CA TRP A 433 26.62 7.88 -1.04
C TRP A 433 26.29 7.98 -2.55
N GLY A 434 27.26 7.79 -3.43
CA GLY A 434 27.07 7.81 -4.88
C GLY A 434 26.31 6.57 -5.38
N TYR A 435 26.55 5.41 -4.75
CA TYR A 435 25.80 4.19 -5.03
C TYR A 435 24.36 4.27 -4.51
N GLN A 436 24.12 4.94 -3.37
CA GLN A 436 22.76 5.24 -2.90
C GLN A 436 22.01 6.12 -3.90
N PHE A 437 22.68 7.15 -4.44
CA PHE A 437 22.11 8.01 -5.47
C PHE A 437 21.79 7.23 -6.75
N ALA A 438 22.72 6.39 -7.22
CA ALA A 438 22.51 5.56 -8.40
C ALA A 438 21.31 4.61 -8.20
N THR A 439 21.21 3.95 -7.04
CA THR A 439 20.09 3.07 -6.70
C THR A 439 18.76 3.80 -6.66
N LEU A 440 18.71 5.01 -6.09
CA LEU A 440 17.51 5.85 -6.08
C LEU A 440 17.04 6.16 -7.51
N ALA A 441 17.96 6.60 -8.38
CA ALA A 441 17.66 6.93 -9.77
C ALA A 441 17.22 5.71 -10.59
N ILE A 442 17.91 4.58 -10.44
CA ILE A 442 17.58 3.32 -11.11
C ILE A 442 16.21 2.80 -10.66
N THR A 443 15.92 2.86 -9.36
CA THR A 443 14.61 2.46 -8.81
C THR A 443 13.48 3.25 -9.46
N ILE A 444 13.61 4.57 -9.53
CA ILE A 444 12.62 5.43 -10.20
C ILE A 444 12.51 5.05 -11.68
N GLY A 445 13.65 4.89 -12.38
CA GLY A 445 13.68 4.54 -13.80
C GLY A 445 12.98 3.23 -14.11
N ILE A 446 13.30 2.15 -13.39
CA ILE A 446 12.68 0.83 -13.58
C ILE A 446 11.19 0.90 -13.24
N ALA A 447 10.80 1.53 -12.12
CA ALA A 447 9.40 1.66 -11.73
C ALA A 447 8.57 2.44 -12.76
N LEU A 448 9.11 3.54 -13.30
CA LEU A 448 8.45 4.32 -14.35
C LEU A 448 8.18 3.48 -15.59
N VAL A 449 9.23 2.81 -16.12
CA VAL A 449 9.13 2.04 -17.35
C VAL A 449 8.22 0.83 -17.18
N SER A 450 8.40 0.08 -16.08
CA SER A 450 7.60 -1.13 -15.83
C SER A 450 6.14 -0.83 -15.53
N GLY A 451 5.83 0.27 -14.82
CA GLY A 451 4.45 0.69 -14.57
C GLY A 451 3.72 1.10 -15.85
N LEU A 452 4.39 1.87 -16.72
CA LEU A 452 3.86 2.22 -18.05
C LEU A 452 3.62 0.96 -18.90
N LEU A 453 4.60 0.05 -18.93
CA LEU A 453 4.51 -1.21 -19.67
C LEU A 453 3.32 -2.05 -19.20
N ALA A 454 3.19 -2.26 -17.89
CA ALA A 454 2.08 -3.02 -17.31
C ALA A 454 0.73 -2.39 -17.63
N GLY A 455 0.62 -1.07 -17.47
CA GLY A 455 -0.59 -0.33 -17.82
C GLY A 455 -0.96 -0.48 -19.29
N LEU A 456 0.01 -0.44 -20.21
CA LEU A 456 -0.21 -0.61 -21.65
C LEU A 456 -0.66 -2.04 -21.99
N ILE A 457 0.00 -3.05 -21.44
CA ILE A 457 -0.38 -4.47 -21.63
C ILE A 457 -1.81 -4.69 -21.17
N ILE A 458 -2.15 -4.23 -19.97
CA ILE A 458 -3.48 -4.38 -19.39
C ILE A 458 -4.52 -3.63 -20.22
N ARG A 459 -4.26 -2.37 -20.58
CA ARG A 459 -5.18 -1.55 -21.38
C ARG A 459 -5.47 -2.17 -22.75
N TRP A 460 -4.47 -2.81 -23.36
CA TRP A 460 -4.59 -3.43 -24.67
C TRP A 460 -5.39 -4.74 -24.62
N LEU A 461 -5.19 -5.56 -23.59
CA LEU A 461 -5.79 -6.89 -23.50
C LEU A 461 -7.15 -6.89 -22.76
N PHE A 462 -7.34 -6.00 -21.79
CA PHE A 462 -8.46 -6.05 -20.85
C PHE A 462 -9.03 -4.64 -20.60
N PRO A 463 -10.07 -4.22 -21.36
CA PRO A 463 -10.64 -2.89 -21.24
C PRO A 463 -11.39 -2.67 -19.91
N GLU A 464 -11.55 -1.38 -19.58
CA GLU A 464 -12.04 -0.82 -18.31
C GLU A 464 -13.47 -1.24 -17.94
N LYS A 465 -13.67 -1.73 -16.71
CA LYS A 465 -15.00 -2.17 -16.22
C LYS A 465 -15.35 -1.82 -14.77
N SER A 466 -14.38 -1.68 -13.86
CA SER A 466 -14.67 -1.58 -12.42
C SER A 466 -14.77 -0.13 -11.92
N VAL A 467 -15.73 0.14 -11.03
CA VAL A 467 -15.86 1.43 -10.30
C VAL A 467 -16.36 1.24 -8.87
N PHE A 468 -15.45 1.15 -7.90
CA PHE A 468 -15.67 1.32 -6.44
C PHE A 468 -16.88 0.57 -5.83
N TYR A 469 -17.25 -0.56 -6.40
CA TYR A 469 -18.34 -1.46 -5.98
C TYR A 469 -17.83 -2.90 -5.83
N ASP A 470 -18.33 -3.61 -4.83
CA ASP A 470 -18.03 -5.02 -4.55
C ASP A 470 -18.90 -5.96 -5.40
N GLU A 471 -20.14 -5.57 -5.65
CA GLU A 471 -21.21 -6.32 -6.31
C GLU A 471 -20.84 -6.96 -7.66
N PRO A 472 -20.00 -6.34 -8.52
CA PRO A 472 -19.60 -6.98 -9.77
C PRO A 472 -18.77 -8.26 -9.60
N TYR A 473 -18.13 -8.45 -8.43
CA TYR A 473 -17.14 -9.51 -8.20
C TYR A 473 -17.42 -10.37 -6.98
N TRP A 474 -18.32 -9.92 -6.09
CA TRP A 474 -18.64 -10.61 -4.85
C TRP A 474 -20.15 -10.81 -4.71
N GLU A 475 -20.52 -11.95 -4.13
CA GLU A 475 -21.83 -12.12 -3.54
C GLU A 475 -21.90 -11.23 -2.28
N VAL A 476 -22.67 -10.17 -2.34
CA VAL A 476 -22.89 -9.25 -1.22
C VAL A 476 -24.18 -9.59 -0.49
N ALA A 477 -24.21 -9.33 0.82
CA ALA A 477 -25.45 -9.48 1.59
C ALA A 477 -26.51 -8.50 1.08
N ASP A 478 -27.76 -8.95 1.00
CA ASP A 478 -28.88 -8.12 0.55
C ASP A 478 -29.20 -7.04 1.61
N GLU A 479 -28.78 -5.80 1.35
CA GLU A 479 -29.03 -4.67 2.25
C GLU A 479 -30.54 -4.32 2.35
N SER A 480 -31.41 -4.86 1.49
CA SER A 480 -32.87 -4.67 1.60
C SER A 480 -33.49 -5.33 2.84
N LEU A 481 -32.76 -6.26 3.48
CA LEU A 481 -33.15 -6.89 4.75
C LEU A 481 -32.69 -6.10 5.98
N LEU A 482 -31.90 -5.02 5.80
CA LEU A 482 -31.36 -4.17 6.86
C LEU A 482 -32.11 -2.83 6.99
N VAL A 483 -33.33 -2.74 6.45
CA VAL A 483 -34.23 -1.63 6.79
C VAL A 483 -34.64 -1.82 8.25
N ASP A 484 -33.81 -1.31 9.16
CA ASP A 484 -34.24 -0.96 10.51
C ASP A 484 -35.52 -0.13 10.38
N GLU A 485 -36.57 -0.62 11.03
CA GLU A 485 -37.88 0.02 11.13
C GLU A 485 -37.68 1.52 11.41
N GLU A 486 -38.11 2.39 10.48
CA GLU A 486 -38.43 3.75 10.90
C GLU A 486 -39.40 3.60 12.08
N PRO A 487 -39.16 4.24 13.24
CA PRO A 487 -40.11 4.17 14.33
C PRO A 487 -41.47 4.60 13.79
N PRO A 488 -42.57 3.91 14.15
CA PRO A 488 -43.89 4.20 13.63
C PRO A 488 -44.14 5.71 13.72
N LYS A 489 -44.74 6.30 12.68
CA LYS A 489 -45.01 7.75 12.62
C LYS A 489 -45.73 8.29 13.86
N GLU A 490 -46.37 7.43 14.63
CA GLU A 490 -46.98 7.72 15.93
C GLU A 490 -45.97 8.18 17.01
N ALA A 491 -44.73 7.67 17.01
CA ALA A 491 -43.68 8.11 17.95
C ALA A 491 -43.20 9.54 17.67
N LYS A 492 -43.26 10.01 16.41
CA LYS A 492 -42.91 11.39 16.03
C LYS A 492 -44.01 12.40 16.37
N GLU A 493 -45.26 11.97 16.54
CA GLU A 493 -46.35 12.84 17.00
C GLU A 493 -46.39 12.97 18.54
N GLU A 494 -45.98 11.93 19.26
CA GLU A 494 -45.91 11.96 20.73
C GLU A 494 -44.77 12.85 21.23
N GLU A 495 -43.60 12.80 20.58
CA GLU A 495 -42.44 13.67 20.91
C GLU A 495 -42.73 15.16 20.64
N LYS A 496 -43.46 15.45 19.55
CA LYS A 496 -43.88 16.82 19.20
C LYS A 496 -44.93 17.38 20.16
N ASN A 497 -45.80 16.52 20.71
CA ASN A 497 -46.79 16.91 21.72
C ASN A 497 -46.19 17.11 23.11
N ILE A 498 -45.08 16.44 23.43
CA ILE A 498 -44.34 16.64 24.70
C ILE A 498 -43.58 17.98 24.66
N GLU A 499 -42.95 18.33 23.54
CA GLU A 499 -42.30 19.65 23.38
C GLU A 499 -43.29 20.82 23.43
N LEU A 500 -44.48 20.69 22.83
CA LEU A 500 -45.50 21.74 22.86
C LEU A 500 -46.12 21.99 24.26
N ARG A 501 -46.05 21.00 25.17
CA ARG A 501 -46.48 21.16 26.57
C ARG A 501 -45.40 21.77 27.48
N ALA A 502 -44.13 21.68 27.11
CA ALA A 502 -43.02 22.24 27.88
C ALA A 502 -42.81 23.76 27.66
N VAL A 503 -43.45 24.36 26.65
CA VAL A 503 -43.33 25.79 26.31
C VAL A 503 -44.46 26.65 26.93
N ASN A 504 -45.43 26.04 27.62
CA ASN A 504 -46.54 26.74 28.29
C ASN A 504 -46.63 26.42 29.80
N VAL A 505 -45.52 26.61 30.53
CA VAL A 505 -45.53 26.79 32.00
C VAL A 505 -44.68 27.99 32.37
#